data_AF-A0A0B6S9Y7-F1
#
_entry.id   AF-A0A0B6S9Y7-F1
#
_cell.length_a   1.000
_cell.length_b   1.000
_cell.length_c   1.000
_cell.angle_alpha   90.00
_cell.angle_beta   90.00
_cell.angle_gamma   90.00
#
_symmetry.space_group_name_H-M   'P 1'
#
loop_
_entity.id
_entity.type
_entity.pdbx_description
1 polymer ?
#
loop_
_entity_poly.entity_id
_entity_poly.type
_entity_poly.pdbx_seq_one_letter_code
_entity_poly.pdbx_strand_id
1 'polypeptide(L)' 'MALISCDMRAGRTDAQKRKLAQGLMRAVSAATGETRNDIFLVIREGRGINFVEHGEHLPDYVEGAGNDRALLERLE' A
#
# COMPACT_ATOMS: atom_id res chain seq x y z
N MET A 1 -9.37 -16.01 11.46
CA MET A 1 -9.70 -15.17 10.29
C MET A 1 -9.09 -13.78 10.44
N ALA A 2 -8.07 -13.47 9.64
CA ALA A 2 -7.40 -12.17 9.61
C ALA A 2 -7.95 -11.29 8.48
N LEU A 3 -8.05 -9.98 8.74
CA LEU A 3 -8.45 -8.97 7.75
C LEU A 3 -7.31 -7.97 7.56
N ILE A 4 -6.91 -7.78 6.31
CA ILE A 4 -5.88 -6.82 5.91
C ILE A 4 -6.53 -5.79 4.99
N SER A 5 -6.38 -4.51 5.31
CA SER A 5 -6.68 -3.42 4.38
C SER A 5 -5.42 -2.64 4.06
N CYS A 6 -5.24 -2.31 2.78
CA CYS A 6 -4.19 -1.43 2.30
C CYS A 6 -4.83 -0.27 1.56
N ASP A 7 -4.82 0.89 2.19
CA ASP A 7 -5.21 2.14 1.57
C ASP A 7 -3.95 2.77 0.95
N MET A 8 -3.97 3.01 -0.36
CA MET A 8 -2.81 3.54 -1.08
C MET A 8 -3.22 4.46 -2.24
N ARG A 9 -2.30 5.29 -2.71
CA ARG A 9 -2.50 6.09 -3.92
C ARG A 9 -2.63 5.20 -5.16
N ALA A 10 -3.60 5.51 -6.01
CA ALA A 10 -3.85 4.83 -7.28
C ALA A 10 -2.63 4.89 -8.23
N GLY A 11 -2.48 3.90 -9.10
CA GLY A 11 -1.46 3.89 -10.16
C GLY A 11 -0.44 2.75 -10.09
N ARG A 12 -0.57 1.83 -9.12
CA ARG A 12 0.22 0.58 -9.12
C ARG A 12 -0.37 -0.42 -10.10
N THR A 13 0.50 -1.17 -10.78
CA THR A 13 0.11 -2.23 -11.72
C THR A 13 -0.45 -3.45 -10.99
N ASP A 14 -1.22 -4.27 -11.69
CA ASP A 14 -1.73 -5.55 -11.17
C ASP A 14 -0.60 -6.47 -10.70
N ALA A 15 0.54 -6.47 -11.38
CA ALA A 15 1.71 -7.26 -10.99
C ALA A 15 2.26 -6.80 -9.63
N GLN A 16 2.33 -5.49 -9.39
CA GLN A 16 2.73 -4.93 -8.10
C GLN A 16 1.73 -5.28 -6.99
N LYS A 17 0.42 -5.17 -7.27
CA LYS A 17 -0.64 -5.54 -6.32
C LYS A 17 -0.58 -7.04 -5.95
N ARG A 18 -0.34 -7.92 -6.93
CA ARG A 18 -0.16 -9.37 -6.69
C ARG A 18 1.06 -9.66 -5.81
N LYS A 19 2.19 -8.99 -6.07
CA LYS A 19 3.40 -9.14 -5.26
C LYS A 19 3.18 -8.66 -3.82
N LEU A 20 2.52 -7.51 -3.65
CA LEU A 20 2.14 -6.98 -2.33
C LEU A 20 1.23 -7.97 -1.57
N ALA A 21 0.18 -8.48 -2.23
CA ALA A 21 -0.74 -9.44 -1.64
C ALA A 21 -0.03 -10.71 -1.15
N GLN A 22 0.85 -11.29 -1.97
CA GLN A 22 1.63 -12.47 -1.58
C GLN A 22 2.52 -12.20 -0.36
N GLY A 23 3.19 -11.04 -0.33
CA GLY A 23 4.03 -10.64 0.79
C GLY A 23 3.25 -10.47 2.10
N LEU A 24 2.15 -9.71 2.05
CA LEU A 24 1.30 -9.47 3.22
C LEU A 24 0.68 -10.76 3.77
N MET A 25 0.12 -11.61 2.90
CA MET A 25 -0.46 -12.87 3.33
C MET A 25 0.59 -13.80 3.96
N ARG A 26 1.81 -13.86 3.40
CA ARG A 26 2.90 -14.65 3.98
C ARG A 26 3.30 -14.12 5.36
N ALA A 27 3.44 -12.81 5.51
CA ALA A 27 3.82 -12.19 6.78
C ALA A 27 2.76 -12.44 7.87
N VAL A 28 1.49 -12.24 7.54
CA VAL A 28 0.38 -12.48 8.48
C VAL A 28 0.29 -13.96 8.83
N SER A 29 0.35 -14.86 7.85
CA SER A 29 0.33 -16.30 8.10
C SER A 29 1.48 -16.74 9.01
N ALA A 30 2.70 -16.24 8.77
CA ALA A 30 3.86 -16.56 9.60
C ALA A 30 3.74 -16.04 11.04
N ALA A 31 3.11 -14.89 11.25
CA ALA A 31 2.96 -14.29 12.57
C ALA A 31 1.79 -14.87 13.39
N THR A 32 0.73 -15.34 12.71
CA THR A 32 -0.54 -15.71 13.35
C THR A 32 -0.87 -17.20 13.29
N GLY A 33 -0.23 -17.95 12.38
CA GLY A 33 -0.58 -19.34 12.09
C GLY A 33 -1.83 -19.50 11.20
N GLU A 34 -2.51 -18.41 10.82
CA GLU A 34 -3.67 -18.45 9.92
C GLU A 34 -3.28 -18.95 8.53
N THR A 35 -4.15 -19.74 7.90
CA THR A 35 -3.92 -20.22 6.55
C THR A 35 -4.32 -19.17 5.52
N ARG A 36 -3.90 -19.34 4.26
CA ARG A 36 -4.26 -18.43 3.17
C ARG A 36 -5.78 -18.25 3.00
N ASN A 37 -6.56 -19.30 3.30
CA ASN A 37 -8.03 -19.26 3.16
C ASN A 37 -8.71 -18.48 4.28
N ASP A 38 -8.01 -18.25 5.39
CA ASP A 38 -8.51 -17.53 6.56
C ASP A 38 -8.07 -16.06 6.56
N ILE A 39 -7.42 -15.58 5.48
CA ILE A 39 -6.92 -14.21 5.35
C ILE A 39 -7.65 -13.51 4.22
N PHE A 40 -8.37 -12.43 4.54
CA PHE A 40 -8.96 -11.52 3.59
C PHE A 40 -8.07 -10.28 3.39
N LEU A 41 -7.83 -9.88 2.14
CA LEU A 41 -7.10 -8.66 1.79
C LEU A 41 -7.95 -7.79 0.87
N VAL A 42 -8.09 -6.51 1.20
CA VAL A 42 -8.65 -5.47 0.33
C VAL A 42 -7.63 -4.36 0.11
N ILE A 43 -7.50 -3.93 -1.15
CA ILE A 43 -6.70 -2.75 -1.52
C ILE A 43 -7.69 -1.65 -1.93
N ARG A 44 -7.61 -0.49 -1.26
CA ARG A 44 -8.45 0.68 -1.54
C ARG A 44 -7.58 1.76 -2.13
N GLU A 45 -7.93 2.19 -3.34
CA GLU A 45 -7.16 3.21 -4.07
C GLU A 45 -7.85 4.56 -4.01
N GLY A 46 -7.05 5.61 -3.83
CA GLY A 46 -7.51 6.99 -3.90
C GLY A 46 -6.53 7.88 -4.66
N ARG A 47 -6.96 9.10 -4.98
CA ARG A 47 -6.09 10.15 -5.50
C ARG A 47 -5.13 10.63 -4.41
N GLY A 48 -3.98 11.18 -4.80
CA GLY A 48 -2.98 11.73 -3.90
C GLY A 48 -3.55 12.70 -2.86
N ILE A 49 -4.42 13.61 -3.31
CA ILE A 49 -5.08 14.60 -2.45
C ILE A 49 -5.87 13.99 -1.27
N ASN A 50 -6.30 12.73 -1.38
CA ASN A 50 -7.02 12.04 -0.31
C ASN A 50 -6.09 11.51 0.81
N PHE A 51 -4.78 11.56 0.61
CA PHE A 51 -3.78 11.09 1.56
C PHE A 51 -2.98 12.27 2.10
N VAL A 52 -2.84 12.32 3.42
CA VAL A 52 -2.04 13.32 4.14
C VAL A 52 -0.99 12.59 4.95
N GLU A 53 0.28 12.84 4.63
CA GLU A 53 1.42 12.35 5.41
C GLU A 53 2.25 13.56 5.85
N HIS A 54 2.71 13.56 7.10
CA HIS A 54 3.46 14.68 7.68
C HIS A 54 2.75 16.03 7.61
N GLY A 55 1.41 16.03 7.62
CA GLY A 55 0.61 17.26 7.55
C GLY A 55 0.48 17.85 6.14
N GLU A 56 1.05 17.21 5.11
CA GLU A 56 0.94 17.64 3.72
C GLU A 56 0.14 16.64 2.89
N HIS A 57 -0.67 17.15 1.96
CA HIS A 57 -1.33 16.31 0.97
C HIS A 57 -0.31 15.71 0.02
N LEU A 58 -0.46 14.41 -0.26
CA LEU A 58 0.38 13.74 -1.23
C LEU A 58 0.00 14.12 -2.67
N PRO A 59 0.96 14.14 -3.60
CA PRO A 59 0.63 14.22 -5.02
C PRO A 59 0.08 12.88 -5.54
N ASP A 60 -0.63 12.91 -6.68
CA ASP A 60 -1.07 11.70 -7.39
C ASP A 60 0.14 10.85 -7.76
N TYR A 61 0.13 9.54 -7.52
CA TYR A 61 1.33 8.72 -7.71
C TYR A 61 1.78 8.65 -9.17
N VAL A 62 3.08 8.85 -9.40
CA VAL A 62 3.77 8.59 -10.66
C VAL A 62 4.63 7.33 -10.52
N GLU A 63 4.76 6.55 -11.59
CA GLU A 63 5.58 5.33 -11.59
C GLU A 63 6.96 5.57 -10.99
N GLY A 64 7.41 4.62 -10.16
CA GLY A 64 8.69 4.72 -9.45
C GLY A 64 8.69 5.79 -8.35
N ALA A 65 7.53 6.30 -7.95
CA ALA A 65 7.40 7.42 -7.00
C ALA A 65 8.14 8.69 -7.49
N GLY A 66 8.19 8.90 -8.81
CA GLY A 66 9.01 9.96 -9.42
C GLY A 66 8.66 11.38 -8.95
N ASN A 67 7.46 11.58 -8.42
CA ASN A 67 7.01 12.85 -7.87
C ASN A 67 6.98 12.90 -6.33
N ASP A 68 7.33 11.82 -5.65
CA ASP A 68 7.49 11.81 -4.19
C ASP A 68 8.84 12.36 -3.78
N ARG A 69 9.81 12.41 -4.70
CA ARG A 69 11.19 12.84 -4.43
C ARG A 69 11.27 14.19 -3.70
N ALA A 70 10.51 15.19 -4.16
CA ALA A 70 10.49 16.51 -3.52
C ALA A 70 9.81 16.51 -2.14
N LEU A 71 8.90 15.57 -1.87
CA LEU A 71 8.35 15.37 -0.53
C LEU A 71 9.38 14.66 0.36
N LEU A 72 10.00 13.59 -0.12
CA LEU A 72 11.01 12.82 0.63
C LEU A 72 12.22 13.68 1.00
N GLU A 73 12.73 14.51 0.07
CA GLU A 73 13.83 15.46 0.31
C GLU A 73 13.52 16.52 1.39
N ARG A 74 12.24 16.74 1.73
CA ARG A 74 11.81 17.68 2.79
C ARG A 74 11.57 17.01 4.14
N LEU A 75 11.54 15.68 4.18
CA LEU A 75 11.27 14.89 5.39
C LEU A 75 12.53 14.31 6.05
N GLU A 76 13.68 14.37 5.36
CA GLU A 76 15.03 14.14 5.91
C GLU A 76 15.56 15.38 6.64
#